data_AF-A0A972AVS8-F1
#
_entry.id   AF-A0A972AVS8-F1
#
_cell.length_a   1.000
_cell.length_b   1.000
_cell.length_c   1.000
_cell.angle_alpha   90.00
_cell.angle_beta   90.00
_cell.angle_gamma   90.00
#
_symmetry.space_group_name_H-M   'P 1'
#
loop_
_entity.id
_entity.type
_entity.pdbx_description
1 polymer ?
#
loop_
_entity_poly.entity_id
_entity_poly.type
_entity_poly.pdbx_seq_one_letter_code
_entity_poly.pdbx_strand_id
1 'polypeptide(L)'
;MGVFSRFMDIVNANINSLLDKAEDPEKTIKLMLQEMEDTLIELKSACASKMAKLAQIHRAMDEQQALVNRWQGRARLAVSKGFEDLAREAIVEKKNAEAELEKLKSEEKRYGDLIALSKNDIIKLEDKLSNVKLKYQSI
;
A
#
# COMPACT_ATOMS: atom_id res chain seq x y z
N MET A 1 -19.84 7.54 6.28
CA MET A 1 -19.06 6.36 6.74
C MET A 1 -17.83 6.23 5.85
N GLY A 2 -16.68 5.84 6.39
CA GLY A 2 -15.47 5.64 5.59
C GLY A 2 -15.53 4.36 4.76
N VAL A 3 -14.75 4.29 3.67
CA VAL A 3 -14.65 3.13 2.75
C VAL A 3 -14.40 1.83 3.50
N PHE A 4 -13.52 1.87 4.50
CA PHE A 4 -13.18 0.70 5.31
C PHE A 4 -14.34 0.20 6.18
N SER A 5 -15.16 1.12 6.72
CA SER A 5 -16.36 0.76 7.49
C SER A 5 -17.36 0.04 6.58
N ARG A 6 -17.63 0.60 5.39
CA ARG A 6 -18.52 -0.03 4.41
C ARG A 6 -18.04 -1.41 3.99
N PHE A 7 -16.74 -1.55 3.72
CA PHE A 7 -16.13 -2.85 3.41
C PHE A 7 -16.34 -3.86 4.55
N MET A 8 -16.09 -3.48 5.81
CA MET A 8 -16.27 -4.37 6.95
C MET A 8 -17.74 -4.78 7.13
N ASP A 9 -18.67 -3.85 6.92
CA ASP A 9 -20.10 -4.12 6.97
C ASP A 9 -20.50 -5.12 5.86
N ILE A 10 -20.00 -4.92 4.64
CA ILE A 10 -20.24 -5.78 3.48
C ILE A 10 -19.71 -7.21 3.69
N VAL A 11 -18.47 -7.36 4.16
CA VAL A 11 -17.85 -8.69 4.33
C VAL A 11 -18.57 -9.48 5.42
N ASN A 12 -18.92 -8.81 6.53
CA ASN A 12 -19.61 -9.43 7.67
C ASN A 12 -21.11 -9.62 7.45
N ALA A 13 -21.71 -8.95 6.46
CA ALA A 13 -23.13 -9.08 6.16
C ALA A 13 -23.53 -10.52 5.80
N ASN A 14 -24.56 -11.03 6.49
CA ASN A 14 -25.22 -12.26 6.09
C ASN A 14 -26.26 -11.96 5.02
N ILE A 15 -25.86 -12.18 3.76
CA ILE A 15 -26.69 -11.91 2.57
C ILE A 15 -28.03 -12.65 2.64
N ASN A 16 -28.07 -13.89 3.14
CA ASN A 16 -29.33 -14.65 3.22
C ASN A 16 -30.33 -13.96 4.14
N SER A 17 -29.89 -13.62 5.36
CA SER A 17 -30.75 -12.92 6.32
C SER A 17 -31.21 -11.55 5.84
N LEU A 18 -30.44 -10.88 4.96
CA LEU A 18 -30.84 -9.59 4.39
C LEU A 18 -31.89 -9.77 3.31
N LEU A 19 -31.77 -10.80 2.46
CA LEU A 19 -32.75 -11.11 1.42
C LEU A 19 -34.06 -11.63 2.01
N ASP A 20 -34.01 -12.48 3.04
CA ASP A 20 -35.21 -13.02 3.71
C ASP A 20 -36.10 -11.93 4.35
N LYS A 21 -35.50 -10.78 4.67
CA LYS A 21 -36.18 -9.63 5.30
C LYS A 21 -36.51 -8.52 4.31
N ALA A 22 -36.06 -8.63 3.06
CA ALA A 22 -36.29 -7.61 2.05
C ALA A 22 -37.71 -7.71 1.49
N GLU A 23 -38.39 -6.56 1.38
CA GLU A 23 -39.69 -6.48 0.67
C GLU A 23 -39.53 -6.80 -0.83
N ASP A 24 -38.40 -6.37 -1.42
CA ASP A 24 -38.00 -6.67 -2.79
C ASP A 24 -36.56 -7.23 -2.80
N PRO A 25 -36.41 -8.57 -2.75
CA PRO A 25 -35.11 -9.22 -2.73
C PRO A 25 -34.26 -8.95 -3.98
N GLU A 26 -34.90 -8.85 -5.15
CA GLU A 26 -34.22 -8.61 -6.43
C GLU A 26 -33.64 -7.19 -6.50
N LYS A 27 -34.39 -6.19 -6.03
CA LYS A 27 -33.87 -4.82 -5.94
C LYS A 27 -32.79 -4.69 -4.87
N THR A 28 -32.97 -5.35 -3.72
CA THR A 28 -31.98 -5.35 -2.64
C THR A 28 -30.64 -5.89 -3.10
N ILE A 29 -30.63 -7.07 -3.74
CA ILE A 29 -29.37 -7.68 -4.20
C ILE A 29 -28.68 -6.87 -5.30
N LYS A 30 -29.43 -6.22 -6.20
CA LYS A 30 -28.87 -5.29 -7.20
C LYS A 30 -28.16 -4.10 -6.53
N LEU A 31 -28.79 -3.48 -5.54
CA LEU A 31 -28.19 -2.36 -4.79
C LEU A 31 -26.93 -2.81 -4.05
N MET A 32 -26.94 -3.99 -3.43
CA MET A 32 -25.77 -4.54 -2.78
C MET A 32 -24.63 -4.81 -3.77
N LEU A 33 -24.93 -5.37 -4.95
CA LEU A 33 -23.93 -5.60 -5.98
C LEU A 33 -23.26 -4.28 -6.42
N GLN A 34 -24.06 -3.24 -6.64
CA GLN A 34 -23.55 -1.92 -6.99
C GLN A 34 -22.66 -1.34 -5.87
N GLU A 35 -23.09 -1.41 -4.61
CA GLU A 35 -22.31 -0.90 -3.48
C GLU A 35 -20.98 -1.66 -3.32
N MET A 36 -20.98 -2.98 -3.53
CA MET A 36 -19.76 -3.79 -3.52
C MET A 36 -18.82 -3.43 -4.67
N GLU A 37 -19.36 -3.18 -5.87
CA GLU A 37 -18.57 -2.75 -7.05
C GLU A 37 -17.94 -1.38 -6.83
N ASP A 38 -18.70 -0.40 -6.33
CA ASP A 38 -18.20 0.93 -6.00
C ASP A 38 -17.10 0.87 -4.92
N THR A 39 -17.34 0.10 -3.84
CA THR A 39 -16.36 -0.10 -2.77
C THR A 39 -15.09 -0.78 -3.29
N LEU A 40 -15.22 -1.74 -4.22
CA LEU A 40 -14.08 -2.42 -4.82
C LEU A 40 -13.22 -1.48 -5.65
N ILE A 41 -13.83 -0.58 -6.44
CA ILE A 41 -13.11 0.44 -7.21
C ILE A 41 -12.33 1.36 -6.27
N GLU A 42 -12.96 1.81 -5.19
CA GLU A 42 -12.31 2.68 -4.20
C GLU A 42 -11.14 1.98 -3.50
N LEU A 43 -11.30 0.71 -3.08
CA LEU A 43 -10.22 -0.07 -2.46
C LEU A 43 -9.04 -0.27 -3.42
N LYS A 44 -9.33 -0.56 -4.70
CA LYS A 44 -8.30 -0.68 -5.75
C LYS A 44 -7.57 0.64 -5.99
N SER A 45 -8.28 1.77 -6.05
CA SER A 45 -7.70 3.11 -6.20
C SER A 45 -6.82 3.49 -5.00
N ALA A 46 -7.28 3.20 -3.79
CA ALA A 46 -6.49 3.43 -2.57
C ALA A 46 -5.24 2.53 -2.52
N CYS A 47 -5.34 1.28 -2.97
CA CYS A 47 -4.21 0.36 -3.09
C CYS A 47 -3.20 0.87 -4.13
N ALA A 48 -3.66 1.30 -5.31
CA ALA A 48 -2.82 1.88 -6.36
C ALA A 48 -2.08 3.14 -5.86
N SER A 49 -2.75 4.00 -5.09
CA SER A 49 -2.13 5.18 -4.48
C SER A 49 -1.00 4.81 -3.50
N LYS A 50 -1.19 3.76 -2.69
CA LYS A 50 -0.14 3.22 -1.81
C LYS A 50 1.03 2.64 -2.62
N MET A 51 0.75 1.92 -3.70
CA MET A 51 1.78 1.39 -4.61
C MET A 51 2.58 2.51 -5.28
N ALA A 52 1.92 3.61 -5.69
CA ALA A 52 2.59 4.77 -6.23
C ALA A 52 3.52 5.42 -5.20
N LYS A 53 3.09 5.52 -3.93
CA LYS A 53 3.95 6.02 -2.85
C LYS A 53 5.14 5.10 -2.58
N LEU A 54 4.96 3.78 -2.61
CA LEU A 54 6.06 2.82 -2.50
C LEU A 54 7.09 3.00 -3.62
N ALA A 55 6.63 3.19 -4.86
CA ALA A 55 7.51 3.45 -5.99
C ALA A 55 8.30 4.77 -5.84
N GLN A 56 7.70 5.81 -5.25
CA GLN A 56 8.41 7.04 -4.91
C GLN A 56 9.47 6.82 -3.81
N ILE A 57 9.15 6.01 -2.80
CA ILE A 57 10.10 5.64 -1.74
C ILE A 57 11.30 4.91 -2.34
N HIS A 58 11.09 3.95 -3.24
CA HIS A 58 12.17 3.25 -3.94
C HIS A 58 13.09 4.20 -4.71
N ARG A 59 12.53 5.16 -5.46
CA ARG A 59 13.34 6.17 -6.16
C ARG A 59 14.18 7.02 -5.18
N ALA A 60 13.58 7.44 -4.06
CA ALA A 60 14.30 8.18 -3.04
C ALA A 60 15.41 7.34 -2.39
N MET A 61 15.19 6.04 -2.19
CA MET A 61 16.21 5.12 -1.70
C MET A 61 17.39 5.00 -2.68
N ASP A 62 17.12 4.90 -3.99
CA ASP A 62 18.15 4.84 -5.02
C ASP A 62 19.01 6.13 -5.02
N GLU A 63 18.38 7.29 -4.89
CA GLU A 63 19.06 8.59 -4.78
C GLU A 63 19.95 8.67 -3.53
N GLN A 64 19.42 8.25 -2.36
CA GLN A 64 20.20 8.23 -1.11
C GLN A 64 21.35 7.23 -1.19
N GLN A 65 21.13 6.05 -1.77
CA GLN A 65 22.19 5.05 -1.96
C GLN A 65 23.29 5.56 -2.88
N ALA A 66 22.95 6.30 -3.94
CA ALA A 66 23.94 6.96 -4.79
C ALA A 66 24.74 8.01 -4.01
N LEU A 67 24.09 8.77 -3.11
CA LEU A 67 24.75 9.75 -2.25
C LEU A 67 25.73 9.08 -1.27
N VAL A 68 25.32 7.98 -0.63
CA VAL A 68 26.19 7.14 0.22
C VAL A 68 27.44 6.71 -0.55
N ASN A 69 27.26 6.18 -1.76
CA ASN A 69 28.37 5.71 -2.60
C ASN A 69 29.30 6.86 -3.01
N ARG A 70 28.75 8.04 -3.32
CA ARG A 70 29.50 9.24 -3.66
C ARG A 70 30.36 9.70 -2.49
N TRP A 71 29.80 9.80 -1.29
CA TRP A 71 30.54 10.20 -0.09
C TRP A 71 31.59 9.17 0.29
N GLN A 72 31.29 7.88 0.15
CA GLN A 72 32.27 6.82 0.34
C GLN A 72 33.45 6.96 -0.64
N GLY A 73 33.19 7.27 -1.92
CA GLY A 73 34.22 7.53 -2.91
C GLY A 73 35.08 8.75 -2.57
N ARG A 74 34.45 9.85 -2.14
CA ARG A 74 35.15 11.06 -1.69
C ARG A 74 36.04 10.80 -0.48
N ALA A 75 35.55 10.06 0.51
CA ALA A 75 36.31 9.68 1.69
C ALA A 75 37.55 8.86 1.29
N ARG A 76 37.40 7.83 0.44
CA ARG A 76 38.53 7.03 -0.06
C ARG A 76 39.55 7.88 -0.81
N LEU A 77 39.11 8.79 -1.66
CA LEU A 77 40.00 9.69 -2.41
C LEU A 77 40.76 10.62 -1.46
N ALA A 78 40.08 11.21 -0.47
CA ALA A 78 40.70 12.09 0.51
C ALA A 78 41.79 11.36 1.31
N VAL A 79 41.51 10.14 1.77
CA VAL A 79 42.51 9.27 2.45
C VAL A 79 43.70 9.00 1.53
N SER A 80 43.46 8.62 0.27
CA SER A 80 44.56 8.34 -0.69
C SER A 80 45.48 9.53 -0.95
N LYS A 81 44.98 10.75 -0.74
CA LYS A 81 45.72 12.01 -0.90
C LYS A 81 46.26 12.56 0.42
N GLY A 82 46.06 11.87 1.55
CA GLY A 82 46.50 12.31 2.88
C GLY A 82 45.67 13.44 3.50
N PHE A 83 44.50 13.75 2.95
CA PHE A 83 43.60 14.78 3.49
C PHE A 83 42.64 14.17 4.52
N GLU A 84 43.11 13.99 5.75
CA GLU A 84 42.33 13.35 6.82
C GLU A 84 41.05 14.12 7.20
N ASP A 85 41.11 15.44 7.27
CA ASP A 85 39.96 16.26 7.66
C ASP A 85 38.81 16.12 6.65
N LEU A 86 39.12 16.20 5.35
CA LEU A 86 38.15 15.99 4.27
C LEU A 86 37.61 14.55 4.26
N ALA A 87 38.42 13.57 4.65
CA ALA A 87 37.96 12.19 4.78
C ALA A 87 36.95 12.04 5.93
N ARG A 88 37.21 12.67 7.07
CA ARG A 88 36.28 12.67 8.22
C ARG A 88 34.96 13.34 7.87
N GLU A 89 35.00 14.51 7.25
CA GLU A 89 33.79 15.22 6.78
C GLU A 89 32.97 14.34 5.82
N ALA A 90 33.62 13.72 4.83
CA ALA A 90 32.93 12.83 3.90
C ALA A 90 32.30 11.61 4.58
N ILE A 91 32.91 11.09 5.65
CA ILE A 91 32.34 9.99 6.44
C ILE A 91 31.11 10.45 7.24
N VAL A 92 31.12 11.67 7.79
CA VAL A 92 29.96 12.25 8.47
C VAL A 92 28.79 12.38 7.50
N GLU A 93 29.01 12.94 6.33
CA GLU A 93 27.96 13.07 5.31
C GLU A 93 27.46 11.71 4.80
N LYS A 94 28.36 10.73 4.65
CA LYS A 94 27.97 9.34 4.35
C LYS A 94 27.04 8.79 5.43
N LYS A 95 27.37 8.97 6.72
CA LYS A 95 26.54 8.49 7.83
C LYS A 95 25.16 9.16 7.85
N ASN A 96 25.09 10.45 7.53
CA ASN A 96 23.80 11.16 7.42
C ASN A 96 22.92 10.57 6.31
N ALA A 97 23.51 10.32 5.13
CA ALA A 97 22.80 9.69 4.01
C ALA A 97 22.38 8.24 4.34
N GLU A 98 23.22 7.46 5.04
CA GLU A 98 22.88 6.11 5.51
C GLU A 98 21.73 6.13 6.53
N ALA A 99 21.70 7.11 7.44
CA ALA A 99 20.62 7.25 8.40
C ALA A 99 19.29 7.59 7.71
N GLU A 100 19.30 8.43 6.69
CA GLU A 100 18.10 8.74 5.90
C GLU A 100 17.63 7.54 5.08
N LEU A 101 18.55 6.80 4.47
CA LEU A 101 18.24 5.56 3.78
C LEU A 101 17.56 4.53 4.70
N GLU A 102 17.98 4.43 5.95
CA GLU A 102 17.38 3.50 6.91
C GLU A 102 15.95 3.91 7.32
N LYS A 103 15.66 5.20 7.38
CA LYS A 103 14.28 5.70 7.54
C LYS A 103 13.42 5.30 6.34
N LEU A 104 13.93 5.49 5.13
CA LEU A 104 13.22 5.13 3.90
C LEU A 104 12.93 3.63 3.82
N LYS A 105 13.87 2.76 4.22
CA LYS A 105 13.61 1.30 4.34
C LYS A 105 12.51 0.96 5.34
N SER A 106 12.47 1.68 6.46
CA SER A 106 11.42 1.50 7.46
C SER A 106 10.05 1.90 6.90
N GLU A 107 9.99 2.99 6.11
CA GLU A 107 8.77 3.39 5.40
C GLU A 107 8.38 2.39 4.31
N GLU A 108 9.35 1.90 3.53
CA GLU A 108 9.15 0.89 2.49
C GLU A 108 8.45 -0.34 3.06
N LYS A 109 8.98 -0.88 4.16
CA LYS A 109 8.38 -2.03 4.85
C LYS A 109 6.94 -1.76 5.26
N ARG A 110 6.68 -0.59 5.88
CA ARG A 110 5.33 -0.19 6.30
C ARG A 110 4.36 -0.13 5.11
N TYR A 111 4.77 0.47 3.99
CA TYR A 111 3.92 0.54 2.80
C TYR A 111 3.73 -0.84 2.15
N GLY A 112 4.76 -1.69 2.16
CA GLY A 112 4.66 -3.08 1.74
C GLY A 112 3.58 -3.85 2.50
N ASP A 113 3.59 -3.75 3.83
CA ASP A 113 2.60 -4.39 4.71
C ASP A 113 1.18 -3.85 4.44
N LEU A 114 1.03 -2.53 4.29
CA LEU A 114 -0.26 -1.89 3.97
C LEU A 114 -0.82 -2.31 2.60
N ILE A 115 0.04 -2.48 1.60
CA ILE A 115 -0.35 -2.96 0.27
C ILE A 115 -0.76 -4.42 0.35
N ALA A 116 -0.03 -5.27 1.09
CA ALA A 116 -0.37 -6.67 1.28
C ALA A 116 -1.75 -6.82 1.93
N LEU A 117 -2.03 -6.05 2.99
CA LEU A 117 -3.35 -6.01 3.62
C LEU A 117 -4.44 -5.55 2.64
N SER A 118 -4.20 -4.45 1.92
CA SER A 118 -5.18 -3.91 0.97
C SER A 118 -5.50 -4.91 -0.15
N LYS A 119 -4.50 -5.67 -0.63
CA LYS A 119 -4.72 -6.74 -1.61
C LYS A 119 -5.57 -7.88 -1.04
N ASN A 120 -5.36 -8.25 0.22
CA ASN A 120 -6.18 -9.27 0.87
C ASN A 120 -7.64 -8.81 1.01
N ASP A 121 -7.87 -7.56 1.39
CA ASP A 121 -9.21 -6.98 1.50
C ASP A 121 -9.93 -6.92 0.14
N ILE A 122 -9.20 -6.57 -0.93
CA ILE A 122 -9.70 -6.61 -2.30
C ILE A 122 -10.16 -8.02 -2.67
N ILE A 123 -9.34 -9.05 -2.41
CA ILE A 123 -9.69 -10.45 -2.72
C ILE A 123 -10.95 -10.87 -1.96
N LYS A 124 -11.05 -10.56 -0.66
CA LYS A 124 -12.24 -10.88 0.14
C LYS A 124 -13.51 -10.24 -0.41
N LEU A 125 -13.43 -8.99 -0.87
CA LEU A 125 -14.56 -8.30 -1.47
C LEU A 125 -14.92 -8.89 -2.83
N GLU A 126 -13.93 -9.25 -3.65
CA GLU A 126 -14.14 -9.92 -4.94
C GLU A 126 -14.84 -11.28 -4.76
N ASP A 127 -14.40 -12.08 -3.78
CA ASP A 127 -15.03 -13.36 -3.43
C ASP A 127 -16.48 -13.16 -2.97
N LYS A 128 -16.71 -12.16 -2.11
CA LYS A 128 -18.06 -11.84 -1.63
C LYS A 128 -18.97 -11.40 -2.77
N LEU A 129 -18.49 -10.51 -3.63
CA LEU A 129 -19.22 -10.01 -4.80
C LEU A 129 -19.53 -11.14 -5.77
N SER A 130 -18.60 -12.05 -6.02
CA SER A 130 -18.83 -13.25 -6.85
C SER A 130 -19.95 -14.12 -6.26
N ASN A 131 -19.92 -14.38 -4.95
CA ASN A 131 -20.97 -15.14 -4.28
C ASN A 131 -22.35 -14.47 -4.36
N VAL A 132 -22.41 -13.14 -4.26
CA VAL A 132 -23.68 -12.40 -4.41
C VAL A 132 -24.17 -12.44 -5.86
N LYS A 133 -23.28 -12.35 -6.87
CA LYS A 133 -23.64 -12.49 -8.29
C LYS A 133 -24.23 -13.87 -8.60
N LEU A 134 -23.63 -14.93 -8.07
CA LEU A 134 -24.16 -16.29 -8.23
C LEU A 134 -25.56 -16.43 -7.62
N LYS A 135 -25.78 -15.85 -6.43
CA LYS A 135 -27.11 -15.84 -5.82
C LYS A 135 -28.14 -15.07 -6.64
N TYR A 136 -27.76 -13.93 -7.20
CA TYR A 136 -28.63 -13.16 -8.07
C TYR A 136 -29.08 -13.93 -9.31
N GLN A 137 -28.23 -14.80 -9.87
CA GLN A 137 -28.58 -15.67 -11.01
C GLN A 137 -29.49 -16.83 -10.62
N SER A 138 -29.61 -17.15 -9.33
CA SER A 138 -30.44 -18.24 -8.81
C SER A 138 -31.81 -17.79 -8.30
N ILE A 139 -32.08 -16.47 -8.31
CA ILE A 139 -33.36 -15.84 -7.99
C ILE A 139 -34.10 -15.58 -9.30
#